data_AF-A0A430HHH6-F1
#
_entry.id   AF-A0A430HHH6-F1
#
_cell.length_a   1.000
_cell.length_b   1.000
_cell.length_c   1.000
_cell.angle_alpha   90.00
_cell.angle_beta   90.00
_cell.angle_gamma   90.00
#
_symmetry.space_group_name_H-M   'P 1'
#
loop_
_entity.id
_entity.type
_entity.pdbx_description
1 polymer ?
#
loop_
_entity_poly.entity_id
_entity_poly.type
_entity_poly.pdbx_seq_one_letter_code
_entity_poly.pdbx_strand_id
1 'polypeptide(L)'
;MVLSLVARYLQDKLPELNNMRDDFSKFKNVRPAEQEDAAIKLAADGQDMLATLNDCVRARKCNLVPYGAATNMPPNRDANHEATKTGGCCFGQTGHHLLPEKSLEGVCPQYKHTAAPTVCAEGTSQNAGSHQRAHVALATQHVALAQDNKIASDGSMSMSDALNAGAKSHQEAFPLSKCSYKCIRAQLAAYYNEVCGGNARPKMMDAQAKVADPATVPGPNVN
;
A
#
# COMPACT_ATOMS: atom_id res chain seq x y z
N MET A 1 3.62 27.03 -8.89
CA MET A 1 3.42 25.62 -9.30
C MET A 1 2.70 24.78 -8.25
N VAL A 2 3.08 24.83 -6.96
CA VAL A 2 2.48 23.98 -5.88
C VAL A 2 0.96 24.16 -5.72
N LEU A 3 0.43 25.38 -5.81
CA LEU A 3 -1.01 25.64 -5.71
C LEU A 3 -1.82 24.92 -6.81
N SER A 4 -1.25 24.76 -8.02
CA SER A 4 -1.94 24.09 -9.14
C SER A 4 -1.94 22.56 -9.04
N LEU A 5 -0.99 21.99 -8.29
CA LEU A 5 -0.93 20.54 -8.02
C LEU A 5 -1.94 20.14 -6.96
N VAL A 6 -2.04 20.94 -5.89
CA VAL A 6 -3.06 20.71 -4.84
C VAL A 6 -4.46 20.91 -5.42
N ALA A 7 -4.69 21.97 -6.19
CA ALA A 7 -5.99 22.20 -6.84
C ALA A 7 -6.38 21.06 -7.79
N ARG A 8 -5.45 20.57 -8.62
CA ARG A 8 -5.70 19.40 -9.49
C ARG A 8 -6.00 18.15 -8.70
N TYR A 9 -5.21 17.83 -7.68
CA TYR A 9 -5.48 16.66 -6.85
C TYR A 9 -6.84 16.74 -6.15
N LEU A 10 -7.22 17.91 -5.64
CA LEU A 10 -8.55 18.11 -5.05
C LEU A 10 -9.67 17.95 -6.09
N GLN A 11 -9.46 18.41 -7.33
CA GLN A 11 -10.38 18.16 -8.45
C GLN A 11 -10.49 16.68 -8.77
N ASP A 12 -9.38 15.96 -8.80
CA ASP A 12 -9.33 14.50 -9.04
C ASP A 12 -10.03 13.72 -7.92
N LYS A 13 -10.14 14.31 -6.71
CA LYS A 13 -10.89 13.75 -5.57
C LYS A 13 -12.37 14.09 -5.54
N LEU A 14 -12.85 15.03 -6.37
CA LEU A 14 -14.28 15.36 -6.44
C LEU A 14 -15.18 14.17 -6.82
N PRO A 15 -14.80 13.30 -7.80
CA PRO A 15 -15.58 12.10 -8.10
C PRO A 15 -15.70 11.16 -6.91
N GLU A 16 -14.63 10.94 -6.15
CA GLU A 16 -14.66 10.11 -4.93
C GLU A 16 -15.59 10.70 -3.87
N LEU A 17 -15.56 12.03 -3.68
CA LEU A 17 -16.47 12.75 -2.79
C LEU A 17 -17.94 12.64 -3.20
N ASN A 18 -18.21 12.75 -4.50
CA ASN A 18 -19.57 12.57 -5.05
C ASN A 18 -20.06 11.13 -4.88
N ASN A 19 -19.19 10.15 -5.14
CA ASN A 19 -19.52 8.74 -4.93
C ASN A 19 -19.81 8.46 -3.46
N MET A 20 -18.99 8.98 -2.53
CA MET A 20 -19.23 8.82 -1.10
C MET A 20 -20.56 9.46 -0.67
N ARG A 21 -20.87 10.66 -1.16
CA ARG A 21 -22.18 11.32 -0.92
C ARG A 21 -23.33 10.45 -1.43
N ASP A 22 -23.19 9.92 -2.63
CA ASP A 22 -24.22 9.10 -3.26
C ASP A 22 -24.38 7.76 -2.50
N ASP A 23 -23.29 7.13 -2.05
CA ASP A 23 -23.28 5.93 -1.21
C ASP A 23 -23.99 6.21 0.13
N PHE A 24 -23.69 7.32 0.80
CA PHE A 24 -24.40 7.78 2.00
C PHE A 24 -25.91 7.94 1.75
N SER A 25 -26.29 8.55 0.63
CA SER A 25 -27.69 8.81 0.30
C SER A 25 -28.47 7.52 0.05
N LYS A 26 -27.80 6.50 -0.51
CA LYS A 26 -28.38 5.20 -0.86
C LYS A 26 -28.28 4.19 0.27
N PHE A 27 -27.45 4.43 1.29
CA PHE A 27 -27.19 3.48 2.38
C PHE A 27 -28.48 2.93 3.03
N LYS A 28 -29.48 3.80 3.23
CA LYS A 28 -30.79 3.41 3.81
C LYS A 28 -31.58 2.41 2.95
N ASN A 29 -31.25 2.31 1.66
CA ASN A 29 -31.88 1.43 0.69
C ASN A 29 -31.02 0.19 0.37
N VAL A 30 -29.83 0.06 0.98
CA VAL A 30 -29.00 -1.15 0.85
C VAL A 30 -29.69 -2.31 1.56
N ARG A 31 -29.65 -3.49 0.94
CA ARG A 31 -30.25 -4.71 1.49
C ARG A 31 -29.63 -5.01 2.86
N PRO A 32 -30.41 -5.48 3.86
CA PRO A 32 -29.87 -5.77 5.19
C PRO A 32 -28.62 -6.67 5.18
N ALA A 33 -28.57 -7.65 4.28
CA ALA A 33 -27.43 -8.55 4.13
C ALA A 33 -26.12 -7.88 3.62
N GLU A 34 -26.21 -6.67 3.06
CA GLU A 34 -25.08 -5.92 2.49
C GLU A 34 -24.78 -4.62 3.25
N GLN A 35 -25.60 -4.29 4.26
CA GLN A 35 -25.47 -3.03 5.00
C GLN A 35 -24.16 -2.94 5.77
N GLU A 36 -23.66 -4.06 6.31
CA GLU A 36 -22.40 -4.10 7.04
C GLU A 36 -21.22 -3.78 6.12
N ASP A 37 -21.09 -4.47 4.99
CA ASP A 37 -20.03 -4.23 4.01
C ASP A 37 -20.10 -2.81 3.43
N ALA A 38 -21.30 -2.33 3.13
CA ALA A 38 -21.51 -0.96 2.67
C ALA A 38 -21.09 0.06 3.74
N ALA A 39 -21.37 -0.19 5.02
CA ALA A 39 -20.98 0.68 6.12
C ALA A 39 -19.47 0.70 6.32
N ILE A 40 -18.81 -0.47 6.24
CA ILE A 40 -17.36 -0.59 6.37
C ILE A 40 -16.67 0.16 5.24
N LYS A 41 -17.11 -0.03 3.98
CA LYS A 41 -16.56 0.69 2.84
C LYS A 41 -16.73 2.21 3.00
N LEU A 42 -17.93 2.65 3.37
CA LEU A 42 -18.24 4.06 3.56
C LEU A 42 -17.40 4.69 4.69
N ALA A 43 -17.19 3.97 5.79
CA ALA A 43 -16.32 4.38 6.87
C ALA A 43 -14.86 4.48 6.42
N ALA A 44 -14.36 3.51 5.67
CA ALA A 44 -13.00 3.51 5.13
C ALA A 44 -12.76 4.68 4.17
N ASP A 45 -13.68 4.93 3.24
CA ASP A 45 -13.60 6.03 2.27
C ASP A 45 -13.68 7.39 3.00
N GLY A 46 -14.54 7.51 4.02
CA GLY A 46 -14.62 8.72 4.84
C GLY A 46 -13.36 8.97 5.68
N GLN A 47 -12.81 7.93 6.31
CA GLN A 47 -11.56 8.02 7.06
C GLN A 47 -10.41 8.43 6.15
N ASP A 48 -10.34 7.88 4.94
CA ASP A 48 -9.31 8.21 3.97
C ASP A 48 -9.36 9.69 3.54
N MET A 49 -10.56 10.23 3.31
CA MET A 49 -10.74 11.64 3.02
C MET A 49 -10.23 12.51 4.18
N LEU A 50 -10.59 12.17 5.43
CA LEU A 50 -10.13 12.90 6.62
C LEU A 50 -8.60 12.78 6.80
N ALA A 51 -8.04 11.61 6.56
CA ALA A 51 -6.59 11.36 6.58
C ALA A 51 -5.86 12.19 5.52
N THR A 52 -6.46 12.33 4.33
CA THR A 52 -5.94 13.15 3.24
C THR A 52 -5.97 14.65 3.60
N LEU A 53 -7.01 15.12 4.28
CA LEU A 53 -7.12 16.53 4.68
C LEU A 53 -6.26 16.90 5.90
N ASN A 54 -5.92 15.92 6.75
CA ASN A 54 -5.15 16.16 7.96
C ASN A 54 -3.62 16.07 7.73
N ASP A 55 -2.92 17.18 7.94
CA ASP A 55 -1.47 17.29 7.74
C ASP A 55 -0.66 16.27 8.56
N CYS A 56 -1.05 16.03 9.82
CA CYS A 56 -0.37 15.08 10.70
C CYS A 56 -0.55 13.65 10.21
N VAL A 57 -1.77 13.27 9.80
CA VAL A 57 -2.05 11.92 9.30
C VAL A 57 -1.34 11.68 7.97
N ARG A 58 -1.32 12.69 7.08
CA ARG A 58 -0.51 12.62 5.86
C ARG A 58 0.96 12.41 6.14
N ALA A 59 1.54 13.17 7.08
CA ALA A 59 2.94 13.03 7.46
C ALA A 59 3.24 11.64 8.06
N ARG A 60 2.30 11.06 8.83
CA ARG A 60 2.45 9.71 9.38
C ARG A 60 2.58 8.63 8.31
N LYS A 61 2.05 8.82 7.10
CA LYS A 61 2.25 7.88 5.98
C LYS A 61 3.73 7.75 5.56
N CYS A 62 4.59 8.71 5.91
CA CYS A 62 6.02 8.68 5.58
C CYS A 62 6.87 7.85 6.54
N ASN A 63 6.32 7.47 7.70
CA ASN A 63 6.97 6.64 8.69
C ASN A 63 6.32 5.24 8.65
N LEU A 64 7.00 4.29 8.00
CA LEU A 64 6.53 2.92 7.95
C LEU A 64 6.67 2.29 9.34
N VAL A 65 5.63 1.57 9.74
CA VAL A 65 5.52 0.97 11.06
C VAL A 65 5.41 -0.54 10.95
N PRO A 66 5.86 -1.33 11.94
CA PRO A 66 5.69 -2.78 11.90
C PRO A 66 4.20 -3.14 11.91
N TYR A 67 3.81 -4.20 11.20
CA TYR A 67 2.41 -4.66 11.19
C TYR A 67 1.88 -5.09 12.57
N GLY A 68 2.76 -5.59 13.44
CA GLY A 68 2.44 -6.04 14.79
C GLY A 68 3.42 -5.52 15.85
N ALA A 69 3.21 -5.93 17.10
CA ALA A 69 4.08 -5.58 18.22
C ALA A 69 5.50 -6.18 18.08
N ALA A 70 6.43 -5.75 18.94
CA ALA A 70 7.87 -6.04 18.93
C ALA A 70 8.27 -7.44 18.45
N THR A 71 9.19 -7.49 17.48
CA THR A 71 9.58 -8.72 16.77
C THR A 71 11.09 -9.02 16.81
N ASN A 72 11.90 -8.20 17.51
CA ASN A 72 13.38 -8.23 17.48
C ASN A 72 13.98 -8.15 16.06
N MET A 73 13.22 -7.64 15.09
CA MET A 73 13.60 -7.46 13.69
C MET A 73 13.32 -6.02 13.28
N PRO A 74 14.03 -5.43 12.29
CA PRO A 74 13.71 -4.10 11.80
C PRO A 74 12.23 -3.97 11.37
N PRO A 75 11.63 -2.77 11.41
CA PRO A 75 12.12 -1.58 12.11
C PRO A 75 11.99 -1.69 13.64
N ASN A 76 11.45 -2.78 14.17
CA ASN A 76 11.15 -2.99 15.60
C ASN A 76 12.18 -3.90 16.29
N ARG A 77 13.46 -3.49 16.22
CA ARG A 77 14.57 -4.17 16.91
C ARG A 77 14.55 -3.92 18.42
N ASP A 78 14.07 -2.74 18.82
CA ASP A 78 13.98 -2.30 20.21
C ASP A 78 12.54 -1.88 20.55
N ALA A 79 12.06 -2.22 21.75
CA ALA A 79 10.73 -1.86 22.26
C ALA A 79 10.47 -0.34 22.39
N ASN A 80 11.46 0.49 22.03
CA ASN A 80 11.45 1.94 22.14
C ASN A 80 11.13 2.67 20.83
N HIS A 81 10.97 1.95 19.71
CA HIS A 81 10.50 2.53 18.43
C HIS A 81 8.98 2.43 18.36
N GLU A 82 8.28 3.55 18.61
CA GLU A 82 6.81 3.66 18.78
C GLU A 82 6.20 2.48 19.57
N ALA A 83 5.98 2.69 20.87
CA ALA A 83 5.37 1.73 21.80
C ALA A 83 3.92 1.38 21.40
N THR A 84 3.74 0.58 20.37
CA THR A 84 2.43 0.13 19.93
C THR A 84 2.26 -1.33 20.32
N LYS A 85 1.25 -1.58 21.15
CA LYS A 85 0.83 -2.95 21.49
C LYS A 85 0.16 -3.66 20.30
N THR A 86 -0.10 -2.93 19.20
CA THR A 86 -0.99 -3.32 18.09
C THR A 86 -0.49 -2.91 16.68
N GLY A 87 0.81 -2.69 16.45
CA GLY A 87 1.32 -2.56 15.06
C GLY A 87 1.30 -1.15 14.45
N GLY A 88 1.58 -0.11 15.24
CA GLY A 88 2.02 1.19 14.73
C GLY A 88 0.94 2.13 14.20
N CYS A 89 -0.23 1.61 13.82
CA CYS A 89 -1.29 2.38 13.18
C CYS A 89 -2.33 2.91 14.17
N CYS A 90 -2.89 4.08 13.84
CA CYS A 90 -3.96 4.68 14.62
C CYS A 90 -5.25 3.85 14.53
N PHE A 91 -6.14 4.02 15.49
CA PHE A 91 -7.47 3.40 15.44
C PHE A 91 -8.19 3.74 14.13
N GLY A 92 -8.80 2.73 13.50
CA GLY A 92 -9.45 2.84 12.19
C GLY A 92 -8.51 2.66 10.99
N GLN A 93 -7.19 2.57 11.20
CA GLN A 93 -6.23 2.22 10.15
C GLN A 93 -5.72 0.79 10.32
N THR A 94 -5.31 0.19 9.21
CA THR A 94 -4.62 -1.10 9.17
C THR A 94 -3.24 -0.93 8.55
N GLY A 95 -2.29 -1.78 8.94
CA GLY A 95 -0.99 -1.83 8.28
C GLY A 95 -1.13 -2.45 6.90
N HIS A 96 -0.72 -1.74 5.85
CA HIS A 96 -0.61 -2.25 4.49
C HIS A 96 0.86 -2.51 4.12
N HIS A 97 1.18 -3.75 3.73
CA HIS A 97 2.52 -4.13 3.27
C HIS A 97 2.77 -3.64 1.84
N LEU A 98 3.70 -2.71 1.67
CA LEU A 98 4.12 -2.22 0.34
C LEU A 98 4.87 -3.28 -0.49
N LEU A 99 5.38 -4.33 0.17
CA LEU A 99 5.85 -5.55 -0.46
C LEU A 99 5.17 -6.74 0.26
N PRO A 100 4.08 -7.30 -0.29
CA PRO A 100 3.22 -8.23 0.42
C PRO A 100 3.86 -9.60 0.59
N GLU A 101 3.51 -10.29 1.68
CA GLU A 101 4.00 -11.65 2.00
C GLU A 101 3.82 -12.63 0.84
N LYS A 102 2.69 -12.53 0.12
CA LYS A 102 2.39 -13.41 -1.01
C LYS A 102 3.43 -13.30 -2.15
N SER A 103 4.08 -12.15 -2.28
CA SER A 103 5.19 -11.93 -3.22
C SER A 103 6.48 -12.65 -2.79
N LEU A 104 6.60 -12.97 -1.49
CA LEU A 104 7.81 -13.47 -0.86
C LEU A 104 7.74 -14.96 -0.48
N GLU A 105 6.57 -15.59 -0.66
CA GLU A 105 6.38 -17.02 -0.41
C GLU A 105 7.40 -17.87 -1.19
N GLY A 106 8.07 -18.77 -0.47
CA GLY A 106 9.08 -19.67 -1.03
C GLY A 106 10.44 -19.03 -1.36
N VAL A 107 10.57 -17.69 -1.35
CA VAL A 107 11.82 -16.98 -1.67
C VAL A 107 12.44 -16.24 -0.49
N CYS A 108 11.66 -15.99 0.57
CA CYS A 108 12.15 -15.38 1.81
C CYS A 108 11.61 -16.11 3.06
N PRO A 109 12.20 -17.26 3.44
CA PRO A 109 11.69 -18.08 4.56
C PRO A 109 11.75 -17.39 5.93
N GLN A 110 12.62 -16.39 6.09
CA GLN A 110 12.77 -15.64 7.34
C GLN A 110 11.77 -14.49 7.45
N TYR A 111 10.97 -14.21 6.42
CA TYR A 111 9.96 -13.15 6.45
C TYR A 111 9.02 -13.34 7.63
N LYS A 112 8.79 -12.26 8.38
CA LYS A 112 7.79 -12.21 9.46
C LYS A 112 6.76 -11.14 9.14
N HIS A 113 5.53 -11.58 8.88
CA HIS A 113 4.41 -10.69 8.57
C HIS A 113 4.23 -9.56 9.60
N THR A 114 4.35 -9.90 10.89
CA THR A 114 4.22 -8.95 12.01
C THR A 114 5.36 -7.94 12.11
N ALA A 115 6.56 -8.28 11.65
CA ALA A 115 7.72 -7.40 11.70
C ALA A 115 7.78 -6.45 10.50
N ALA A 116 7.25 -6.88 9.36
CA ALA A 116 7.42 -6.19 8.11
C ALA A 116 6.89 -4.75 8.16
N PRO A 117 7.62 -3.79 7.57
CA PRO A 117 7.23 -2.39 7.55
C PRO A 117 5.98 -2.19 6.69
N THR A 118 5.01 -1.48 7.24
CA THR A 118 3.73 -1.18 6.64
C THR A 118 3.47 0.31 6.64
N VAL A 119 2.70 0.77 5.65
CA VAL A 119 2.08 2.09 5.70
C VAL A 119 0.71 1.92 6.34
N CYS A 120 0.34 2.81 7.26
CA CYS A 120 -1.02 2.80 7.78
C CYS A 120 -1.99 3.23 6.67
N ALA A 121 -3.04 2.47 6.46
CA ALA A 121 -4.04 2.68 5.42
C ALA A 121 -5.45 2.59 6.01
N GLU A 122 -6.36 3.33 5.41
CA GLU A 122 -7.77 3.37 5.75
C GLU A 122 -8.52 2.29 4.98
N GLY A 123 -9.27 1.47 5.71
CA GLY A 123 -9.89 0.24 5.21
C GLY A 123 -9.20 -1.01 5.72
N THR A 124 -9.97 -2.09 5.86
CA THR A 124 -9.52 -3.41 6.36
C THR A 124 -9.37 -4.46 5.25
N SER A 125 -9.64 -4.09 4.00
CA SER A 125 -9.58 -4.97 2.85
C SER A 125 -8.97 -4.28 1.63
N GLN A 126 -8.59 -5.07 0.64
CA GLN A 126 -8.07 -4.63 -0.65
C GLN A 126 -9.11 -3.91 -1.55
N ASN A 127 -10.34 -3.70 -1.07
CA ASN A 127 -11.47 -3.19 -1.87
C ASN A 127 -12.04 -1.86 -1.36
N ALA A 128 -11.41 -1.22 -0.38
CA ALA A 128 -11.88 0.06 0.16
C ALA A 128 -10.73 1.00 0.53
N GLY A 129 -11.03 2.31 0.54
CA GLY A 129 -10.17 3.36 1.05
C GLY A 129 -8.77 3.41 0.43
N SER A 130 -7.81 3.90 1.21
CA SER A 130 -6.41 3.98 0.78
C SER A 130 -5.72 2.63 0.72
N HIS A 131 -6.25 1.61 1.41
CA HIS A 131 -5.73 0.25 1.35
C HIS A 131 -5.86 -0.33 -0.08
N GLN A 132 -7.05 -0.21 -0.70
CA GLN A 132 -7.26 -0.58 -2.10
C GLN A 132 -6.32 0.19 -3.04
N ARG A 133 -6.21 1.52 -2.86
CA ARG A 133 -5.34 2.33 -3.72
C ARG A 133 -3.88 1.87 -3.66
N ALA A 134 -3.40 1.46 -2.49
CA ALA A 134 -2.04 0.96 -2.34
C ALA A 134 -1.81 -0.37 -3.10
N HIS A 135 -2.80 -1.28 -3.10
CA HIS A 135 -2.74 -2.50 -3.94
C HIS A 135 -2.73 -2.18 -5.43
N VAL A 136 -3.64 -1.29 -5.87
CA VAL A 136 -3.72 -0.88 -7.29
C VAL A 136 -2.40 -0.24 -7.73
N ALA A 137 -1.85 0.68 -6.93
CA ALA A 137 -0.59 1.33 -7.24
C ALA A 137 0.57 0.31 -7.35
N LEU A 138 0.64 -0.68 -6.46
CA LEU A 138 1.68 -1.71 -6.55
C LEU A 138 1.54 -2.55 -7.84
N ALA A 139 0.31 -2.94 -8.18
CA ALA A 139 0.04 -3.66 -9.42
C ALA A 139 0.46 -2.84 -10.65
N THR A 140 0.15 -1.54 -10.69
CA THR A 140 0.60 -0.62 -11.74
C THR A 140 2.13 -0.61 -11.86
N GLN A 141 2.86 -0.54 -10.74
CA GLN A 141 4.32 -0.55 -10.76
C GLN A 141 4.88 -1.90 -11.25
N HIS A 142 4.27 -3.01 -10.89
CA HIS A 142 4.70 -4.33 -11.40
C HIS A 142 4.40 -4.50 -12.90
N VAL A 143 3.28 -3.97 -13.40
CA VAL A 143 2.97 -3.92 -14.84
C VAL A 143 4.03 -3.12 -15.58
N ALA A 144 4.42 -1.96 -15.06
CA ALA A 144 5.50 -1.17 -15.65
C ALA A 144 6.84 -1.92 -15.67
N LEU A 145 7.18 -2.66 -14.59
CA LEU A 145 8.37 -3.52 -14.57
C LEU A 145 8.31 -4.64 -15.61
N ALA A 146 7.14 -5.25 -15.82
CA ALA A 146 6.97 -6.29 -16.84
C ALA A 146 7.18 -5.72 -18.24
N GLN A 147 6.62 -4.54 -18.52
CA GLN A 147 6.81 -3.82 -19.79
C GLN A 147 8.27 -3.41 -20.02
N ASP A 148 9.01 -3.13 -18.95
CA ASP A 148 10.45 -2.84 -18.97
C ASP A 148 11.34 -4.10 -19.09
N ASN A 149 10.76 -5.31 -19.22
CA ASN A 149 11.48 -6.60 -19.18
C ASN A 149 12.28 -6.83 -17.87
N LYS A 150 11.81 -6.28 -16.75
CA LYS A 150 12.42 -6.47 -15.41
C LYS A 150 11.76 -7.57 -14.58
N ILE A 151 10.65 -8.12 -15.07
CA ILE A 151 10.00 -9.32 -14.53
C ILE A 151 10.40 -10.51 -15.41
N ALA A 152 10.95 -11.56 -14.81
CA ALA A 152 11.28 -12.79 -15.50
C ALA A 152 10.00 -13.55 -15.92
N SER A 153 10.12 -14.51 -16.84
CA SER A 153 8.98 -15.29 -17.34
C SER A 153 8.24 -16.08 -16.25
N ASP A 154 8.91 -16.39 -15.14
CA ASP A 154 8.30 -17.02 -13.97
C ASP A 154 7.58 -16.02 -13.03
N GLY A 155 7.47 -14.74 -13.44
CA GLY A 155 6.87 -13.67 -12.65
C GLY A 155 7.79 -13.09 -11.57
N SER A 156 9.05 -13.51 -11.48
CA SER A 156 9.97 -13.05 -10.43
C SER A 156 10.75 -11.79 -10.82
N MET A 157 11.06 -10.95 -9.84
CA MET A 157 11.84 -9.72 -10.01
C MET A 157 13.03 -9.65 -9.04
N SER A 158 13.96 -8.72 -9.25
CA SER A 158 15.03 -8.50 -8.27
C SER A 158 14.46 -7.88 -6.99
N MET A 159 15.06 -8.17 -5.82
CA MET A 159 14.67 -7.48 -4.58
C MET A 159 14.76 -5.96 -4.71
N SER A 160 15.77 -5.43 -5.42
CA SER A 160 15.88 -3.99 -5.65
C SER A 160 14.71 -3.42 -6.47
N ASP A 161 14.25 -4.13 -7.50
CA ASP A 161 13.08 -3.70 -8.29
C ASP A 161 11.79 -3.77 -7.47
N ALA A 162 11.63 -4.79 -6.63
CA ALA A 162 10.51 -4.90 -5.70
C ALA A 162 10.48 -3.75 -4.68
N LEU A 163 11.63 -3.40 -4.09
CA LEU A 163 11.77 -2.25 -3.20
C LEU A 163 11.48 -0.92 -3.92
N ASN A 164 11.91 -0.79 -5.18
CA ASN A 164 11.63 0.38 -6.00
C ASN A 164 10.13 0.49 -6.32
N ALA A 165 9.48 -0.62 -6.68
CA ALA A 165 8.04 -0.68 -6.96
C ALA A 165 7.23 -0.34 -5.70
N GLY A 166 7.55 -0.93 -4.55
CA GLY A 166 6.88 -0.61 -3.28
C GLY A 166 7.03 0.85 -2.85
N ALA A 167 8.20 1.46 -3.09
CA ALA A 167 8.41 2.88 -2.79
C ALA A 167 7.68 3.82 -3.78
N LYS A 168 7.61 3.46 -5.06
CA LYS A 168 6.86 4.22 -6.07
C LYS A 168 5.35 4.10 -5.85
N SER A 169 4.86 2.89 -5.58
CA SER A 169 3.43 2.64 -5.34
C SER A 169 2.94 3.39 -4.10
N HIS A 170 3.79 3.52 -3.07
CA HIS A 170 3.51 4.39 -1.92
C HIS A 170 3.30 5.85 -2.34
N GLN A 171 4.21 6.41 -3.13
CA GLN A 171 4.07 7.80 -3.60
C GLN A 171 2.83 7.99 -4.47
N GLU A 172 2.48 7.01 -5.29
CA GLU A 172 1.28 7.01 -6.13
C GLU A 172 0.00 6.91 -5.30
N ALA A 173 -0.02 6.07 -4.26
CA ALA A 173 -1.18 5.89 -3.39
C ALA A 173 -1.38 7.07 -2.40
N PHE A 174 -0.30 7.73 -1.99
CA PHE A 174 -0.29 8.81 -0.99
C PHE A 174 0.43 10.09 -1.48
N PRO A 175 0.04 10.68 -2.63
CA PRO A 175 0.80 11.76 -3.27
C PRO A 175 0.83 13.05 -2.44
N LEU A 176 -0.22 13.33 -1.66
CA LEU A 176 -0.25 14.50 -0.78
C LEU A 176 0.59 14.36 0.48
N SER A 177 1.00 13.14 0.85
CA SER A 177 1.94 12.93 1.95
C SER A 177 3.35 13.40 1.60
N LYS A 178 3.67 13.55 0.31
CA LYS A 178 4.95 14.08 -0.20
C LYS A 178 6.16 13.34 0.39
N CYS A 179 6.00 12.06 0.68
CA CYS A 179 7.06 11.27 1.25
C CYS A 179 8.21 11.13 0.25
N SER A 180 9.44 11.22 0.76
CA SER A 180 10.62 11.03 -0.06
C SER A 180 10.71 9.58 -0.51
N TYR A 181 10.76 9.37 -1.83
CA TYR A 181 11.05 8.08 -2.44
C TYR A 181 12.23 7.37 -1.77
N LYS A 182 13.33 8.11 -1.58
CA LYS A 182 14.56 7.58 -0.97
C LYS A 182 14.32 7.12 0.46
N CYS A 183 13.50 7.84 1.23
CA CYS A 183 13.20 7.49 2.62
C CYS A 183 12.31 6.25 2.71
N ILE A 184 11.25 6.14 1.89
CA ILE A 184 10.39 4.95 1.87
C ILE A 184 11.19 3.73 1.43
N ARG A 185 11.95 3.85 0.33
CA ARG A 185 12.82 2.78 -0.16
C ARG A 185 13.84 2.34 0.90
N ALA A 186 14.44 3.28 1.62
CA ALA A 186 15.41 2.97 2.68
C ALA A 186 14.77 2.21 3.85
N GLN A 187 13.57 2.60 4.27
CA GLN A 187 12.82 1.90 5.32
C GLN A 187 12.48 0.46 4.91
N LEU A 188 12.01 0.25 3.67
CA LEU A 188 11.77 -1.08 3.13
C LEU A 188 13.08 -1.89 3.07
N ALA A 189 14.14 -1.31 2.49
CA ALA A 189 15.43 -1.97 2.33
C ALA A 189 16.06 -2.40 3.66
N ALA A 190 15.90 -1.60 4.72
CA ALA A 190 16.41 -1.92 6.05
C ALA A 190 15.85 -3.24 6.60
N TYR A 191 14.57 -3.54 6.30
CA TYR A 191 13.96 -4.82 6.67
C TYR A 191 14.27 -5.93 5.67
N TYR A 192 13.91 -5.75 4.40
CA TYR A 192 13.93 -6.86 3.44
C TYR A 192 15.34 -7.33 3.08
N ASN A 193 16.34 -6.44 3.03
CA ASN A 193 17.71 -6.87 2.74
C ASN A 193 18.31 -7.70 3.88
N GLU A 194 17.93 -7.40 5.12
CA GLU A 194 18.37 -8.14 6.28
C GLU A 194 17.67 -9.49 6.39
N VAL A 195 16.35 -9.51 6.20
CA VAL A 195 15.53 -10.71 6.42
C VAL A 195 15.57 -11.66 5.22
N CYS A 196 15.53 -11.15 4.00
CA CYS A 196 15.45 -11.97 2.79
C CYS A 196 16.80 -12.16 2.09
N GLY A 197 17.79 -11.31 2.39
CA GLY A 197 19.02 -11.22 1.61
C GLY A 197 18.79 -10.64 0.21
N GLY A 198 19.86 -10.19 -0.44
CA GLY A 198 19.79 -9.55 -1.76
C GLY A 198 19.39 -10.46 -2.92
N ASN A 199 19.43 -11.78 -2.72
CA ASN A 199 19.19 -12.79 -3.76
C ASN A 199 17.73 -13.27 -3.83
N ALA A 200 16.89 -12.92 -2.86
CA ALA A 200 15.47 -13.23 -2.92
C ALA A 200 14.84 -12.58 -4.16
N ARG A 201 13.95 -13.31 -4.83
CA ARG A 201 13.30 -12.85 -6.07
C ARG A 201 11.78 -12.80 -5.90
N PRO A 202 11.22 -11.68 -5.40
CA PRO A 202 9.79 -11.56 -5.16
C PRO A 202 8.96 -11.72 -6.44
N LYS A 203 7.72 -12.21 -6.31
CA LYS A 203 6.79 -12.40 -7.43
C LYS A 203 5.94 -11.16 -7.67
N MET A 204 5.64 -10.90 -8.95
CA MET A 204 4.67 -9.90 -9.38
C MET A 204 3.29 -10.17 -8.77
N MET A 205 2.61 -9.09 -8.40
CA MET A 205 1.30 -9.08 -7.75
C MET A 205 0.28 -8.28 -8.57
N ASP A 206 -0.96 -8.73 -8.61
CA ASP A 206 -2.10 -7.98 -9.12
C ASP A 206 -2.74 -7.06 -8.06
N ALA A 207 -3.74 -6.28 -8.47
CA ALA A 207 -4.47 -5.35 -7.60
C ALA A 207 -5.33 -6.06 -6.54
N GLN A 208 -5.45 -7.39 -6.60
CA GLN A 208 -6.19 -8.23 -5.65
C GLN A 208 -5.26 -8.99 -4.70
N ALA A 209 -3.99 -8.59 -4.63
CA ALA A 209 -2.96 -9.22 -3.82
C ALA A 209 -2.69 -10.70 -4.18
N LYS A 210 -2.92 -11.08 -5.44
CA LYS A 210 -2.60 -12.41 -5.96
C LYS A 210 -1.34 -12.34 -6.83
N VAL A 211 -0.62 -13.46 -6.90
CA VAL A 211 0.51 -13.58 -7.83
C VAL A 211 -0.02 -13.44 -9.25
N ALA A 212 0.57 -12.54 -10.02
CA ALA A 212 0.20 -12.28 -11.41
C ALA A 212 1.20 -12.92 -12.38
N ASP A 213 0.68 -13.28 -13.56
CA ASP A 213 1.46 -13.80 -14.67
C ASP A 213 1.84 -12.63 -15.60
N PRO A 214 3.15 -12.36 -15.84
CA PRO A 214 3.58 -11.31 -16.76
C PRO A 214 3.03 -11.49 -18.19
N ALA A 215 2.68 -12.71 -18.62
CA ALA A 215 2.07 -12.96 -19.93
C ALA A 215 0.63 -12.44 -20.05
N THR A 216 -0.04 -12.18 -18.93
CA THR A 216 -1.42 -11.65 -18.90
C THR A 216 -1.48 -10.13 -18.82
N VAL A 217 -0.32 -9.49 -18.65
CA VAL A 217 -0.19 -8.03 -18.65
C VAL A 217 -0.26 -7.57 -20.11
N PRO A 218 -1.17 -6.63 -20.46
CA PRO A 218 -1.16 -6.03 -21.79
C PRO A 218 0.24 -5.49 -22.07
N GLY A 219 0.87 -6.01 -23.13
CA GLY A 219 2.21 -5.57 -23.54
C GLY A 219 2.26 -4.06 -23.74
N PRO A 220 3.46 -3.44 -23.76
CA PRO A 220 3.57 -2.04 -24.07
C PRO A 220 2.92 -1.82 -25.44
N ASN A 221 1.84 -1.03 -25.49
CA ASN A 221 1.28 -0.59 -26.76
C ASN A 221 2.37 0.24 -27.46
N VAL A 222 3.08 -0.39 -28.38
CA VAL A 222 3.91 0.28 -29.38
C VAL A 222 2.98 0.80 -30.46
N ASN A 223 2.39 1.98 -30.23
CA ASN A 223 1.83 2.86 -31.26
C ASN A 223 2.14 4.30 -30.89
#